data_AF-A0A671T049-F1
#
_entry.id   AF-A0A671T049-F1
#
_cell.length_a   1.000
_cell.length_b   1.000
_cell.length_c   1.000
_cell.angle_alpha   90.00
_cell.angle_beta   90.00
_cell.angle_gamma   90.00
#
_symmetry.space_group_name_H-M   'P 1'
#
loop_
_entity.id
_entity.type
_entity.pdbx_description
1 polymer ?
#
loop_
_entity_poly.entity_id
_entity_poly.type
_entity_poly.pdbx_seq_one_letter_code
_entity_poly.pdbx_strand_id
1 'polypeptide(L)' 'QKYVVSSVDGTFKVENVSEASANSWPWHVSLQSHDTHYCSGVLVQPRWVLAPRHCCGFLFYFIPIHLFYFFPHLFSK' A
#
# COMPACT_ATOMS: atom_id res chain seq x y z
N GLN A 1 -3.68 14.74 3.93
CA GLN A 1 -5.02 14.76 3.33
C GLN A 1 -6.04 14.35 4.38
N LYS A 2 -7.05 15.18 4.65
CA LYS A 2 -8.07 14.91 5.68
C LYS A 2 -9.37 14.55 4.97
N TYR A 3 -9.92 13.37 5.27
CA TYR A 3 -11.17 12.90 4.69
C TYR A 3 -12.31 13.08 5.69
N VAL A 4 -13.53 13.32 5.21
CA VAL A 4 -14.73 13.30 6.03
C VAL A 4 -15.21 11.87 6.10
N VAL A 5 -15.38 11.35 7.32
CA VAL A 5 -15.81 9.97 7.57
C VAL A 5 -17.06 10.01 8.43
N SER A 6 -18.13 9.37 7.96
CA SER A 6 -19.33 9.10 8.76
C SER A 6 -19.32 7.67 9.28
N SER A 7 -19.92 7.45 10.44
CA SER A 7 -20.18 6.12 10.99
C SER A 7 -21.69 5.90 11.05
N VAL A 8 -22.18 4.91 10.32
CA VAL A 8 -23.59 4.48 10.35
C VAL A 8 -23.60 3.01 10.70
N ASP A 9 -24.28 2.63 11.78
CA ASP A 9 -24.39 1.26 12.27
C ASP A 9 -23.03 0.55 12.48
N GLY A 10 -22.00 1.31 12.88
CA GLY A 10 -20.64 0.80 13.07
C GLY A 10 -19.80 0.70 11.79
N THR A 11 -20.36 1.06 10.63
CA THR A 11 -19.65 1.11 9.36
C THR A 11 -19.08 2.50 9.13
N PHE A 12 -17.76 2.61 8.97
CA PHE A 12 -17.10 3.85 8.60
C PHE A 12 -17.11 4.03 7.08
N LYS A 13 -17.72 5.11 6.60
CA LYS A 13 -17.76 5.46 5.18
C LYS A 13 -17.08 6.80 4.95
N VAL A 14 -16.23 6.87 3.92
CA VAL A 14 -15.68 8.14 3.45
C VAL A 14 -16.74 8.85 2.62
N GLU A 15 -17.00 10.12 2.93
CA GLU A 15 -17.97 10.94 2.21
C GLU A 15 -17.37 11.57 0.96
N ASN A 16 -18.22 11.89 -0.03
CA ASN A 16 -17.84 12.57 -1.28
C ASN A 16 -16.75 11.85 -2.10
N VAL A 17 -16.75 10.52 -2.09
CA VAL A 17 -15.83 9.71 -2.91
C VAL A 17 -16.31 9.72 -4.36
N SER A 18 -15.38 9.97 -5.27
CA SER A 18 -15.59 9.90 -6.72
C SER A 18 -14.42 9.17 -7.37
N GLU A 19 -14.63 8.68 -8.59
CA GLU A 19 -13.52 8.10 -9.37
C GLU A 19 -12.44 9.15 -9.60
N ALA A 20 -11.20 8.73 -9.39
CA ALA A 20 -10.03 9.55 -9.62
C ALA A 20 -9.91 9.84 -11.12
N SER A 21 -9.69 11.11 -11.49
CA SER A 21 -9.29 11.42 -12.86
C SER A 21 -7.95 10.74 -13.19
N ALA A 22 -7.76 10.41 -14.47
CA ALA A 22 -6.53 9.77 -14.92
C ALA A 22 -5.31 10.58 -14.46
N ASN A 23 -4.35 9.89 -13.85
CA ASN A 23 -3.09 10.47 -13.38
C ASN A 23 -3.21 11.55 -12.28
N SER A 24 -4.33 11.62 -11.56
CA SER A 24 -4.50 12.50 -10.39
C SER A 24 -3.58 12.15 -9.22
N TRP A 25 -3.21 10.87 -9.10
CA TRP A 25 -2.29 10.35 -8.08
C TRP A 25 -1.16 9.59 -8.78
N PRO A 26 -0.20 10.28 -9.42
CA PRO A 26 0.80 9.64 -10.28
C PRO A 26 1.76 8.72 -9.50
N TRP A 27 1.81 8.86 -8.18
CA TRP A 27 2.55 7.96 -7.30
C TRP A 27 1.77 6.71 -6.87
N HIS A 28 0.48 6.59 -7.18
CA HIS A 28 -0.30 5.40 -6.85
C HIS A 28 0.03 4.27 -7.84
N VAL A 29 0.49 3.14 -7.32
CA VAL A 29 0.96 2.01 -8.15
C VAL A 29 0.13 0.76 -7.89
N SER A 30 -0.25 0.09 -8.99
CA SER A 30 -0.83 -1.25 -8.98
C SER A 30 0.28 -2.30 -9.11
N LEU A 31 0.46 -3.12 -8.07
CA LEU A 31 1.33 -4.29 -8.11
C LEU A 31 0.58 -5.44 -8.77
N GLN A 32 1.16 -5.99 -9.83
CA GLN A 32 0.51 -6.98 -10.68
C GLN A 32 1.36 -8.26 -10.76
N SER A 33 0.69 -9.41 -10.75
CA SER A 33 1.27 -10.73 -11.01
C SER A 33 0.37 -11.44 -12.01
N HIS A 34 0.94 -11.97 -13.10
CA HIS A 34 0.17 -12.55 -14.20
C HIS A 34 -0.97 -11.62 -14.66
N ASP A 35 -0.63 -10.34 -14.92
CA ASP A 35 -1.56 -9.27 -15.34
C ASP A 35 -2.75 -9.01 -14.39
N THR A 36 -2.66 -9.51 -13.15
CA THR A 36 -3.71 -9.37 -12.13
C THR A 36 -3.21 -8.50 -10.99
N HIS A 37 -3.97 -7.46 -10.65
CA HIS A 37 -3.73 -6.63 -9.46
C HIS A 37 -3.84 -7.48 -8.20
N TYR A 38 -2.79 -7.47 -7.38
CA TYR A 38 -2.79 -8.18 -6.10
C TYR A 38 -2.51 -7.28 -4.90
N CYS A 39 -1.87 -6.13 -5.10
CA CYS A 39 -1.57 -5.17 -4.05
C CYS A 39 -1.38 -3.74 -4.58
N SER A 40 -1.46 -2.75 -3.68
CA SER A 40 -1.16 -1.35 -3.97
C SER A 40 0.18 -0.90 -3.36
N GLY A 41 0.76 0.15 -3.92
CA GLY A 41 2.00 0.78 -3.44
C GLY A 41 2.09 2.26 -3.79
N VAL A 42 3.13 2.92 -3.28
CA VAL A 42 3.41 4.34 -3.47
C VAL A 42 4.80 4.54 -4.06
N LEU A 43 4.91 5.19 -5.22
CA LEU A 43 6.18 5.58 -5.83
C LEU A 43 6.84 6.69 -5.01
N VAL A 44 7.93 6.37 -4.31
CA VAL A 44 8.68 7.32 -3.46
C VAL A 44 9.88 7.92 -4.19
N GLN A 45 10.41 7.20 -5.18
CA GLN A 45 11.48 7.66 -6.08
C GLN A 45 11.30 7.00 -7.46
N PRO A 46 11.97 7.47 -8.54
CA PRO A 46 11.76 6.96 -9.91
C PRO A 46 11.91 5.45 -10.09
N ARG A 47 12.59 4.77 -9.16
CA ARG A 47 12.83 3.32 -9.19
C ARG A 47 12.43 2.61 -7.89
N TRP A 48 11.77 3.32 -6.97
CA TRP A 48 11.45 2.78 -5.65
C TRP A 48 9.97 2.98 -5.33
N VAL A 49 9.28 1.86 -5.08
CA VAL A 49 7.90 1.80 -4.65
C VAL A 49 7.85 1.28 -3.22
N LEU A 50 7.22 2.05 -2.33
CA LEU A 50 6.88 1.63 -0.99
C LEU A 50 5.60 0.78 -1.05
N ALA A 51 5.65 -0.45 -0.52
CA ALA A 51 4.52 -1.37 -0.53
C ALA A 51 4.43 -2.13 0.81
N PRO A 52 3.25 -2.67 1.15
CA PRO A 52 3.13 -3.55 2.30
C PRO A 52 4.00 -4.79 2.13
N ARG A 53 4.68 -5.18 3.19
CA ARG A 53 5.57 -6.36 3.19
C ARG A 53 4.91 -7.65 2.72
N HIS A 54 3.64 -7.89 3.08
CA HIS A 54 2.93 -9.10 2.68
C HIS A 54 2.69 -9.16 1.15
N CYS A 55 2.86 -8.04 0.45
CA CYS A 55 2.82 -7.97 -1.01
C CYS A 55 4.16 -8.32 -1.68
N CYS A 56 5.25 -8.37 -0.91
CA CYS A 56 6.60 -8.56 -1.45
C CYS A 56 7.01 -10.04 -1.49
N GLY A 57 6.27 -10.91 -2.18
CA GLY A 57 6.72 -12.28 -2.50
C GLY A 57 7.06 -13.22 -1.32
N PHE A 58 7.35 -14.48 -1.66
CA PHE A 58 7.48 -15.59 -0.71
C PHE A 58 8.62 -15.41 0.32
N LEU A 59 9.62 -14.59 -0.01
CA LEU A 59 10.80 -14.36 0.85
C LEU A 59 10.45 -13.76 2.21
N PHE A 60 9.32 -13.06 2.36
CA PHE A 60 8.93 -12.43 3.63
C PHE A 60 7.81 -13.17 4.38
N TYR A 61 7.15 -14.15 3.75
CA TYR A 61 6.13 -15.00 4.39
C TYR A 61 6.73 -16.03 5.35
N PHE A 62 7.96 -16.47 5.08
CA PHE A 62 8.71 -17.42 5.92
C PHE A 62 9.59 -16.75 6.97
N ILE A 63 9.62 -15.41 7.03
CA ILE A 63 10.42 -14.70 8.01
C ILE A 63 9.63 -14.66 9.33
N PRO A 64 10.13 -15.31 10.41
CA PRO A 64 9.47 -15.24 11.71
C PRO A 64 9.36 -13.79 12.16
N ILE A 65 8.25 -13.46 12.82
CA ILE A 65 7.90 -12.11 13.31
C ILE A 65 9.08 -11.44 14.04
N HIS A 66 9.95 -12.23 14.67
CA HIS A 66 11.16 -11.82 15.38
C HIS A 66 12.26 -11.19 14.48
N LEU A 67 12.38 -11.59 13.21
CA LEU A 67 13.41 -11.03 12.31
C LEU A 67 13.02 -9.62 11.80
N PHE A 68 11.72 -9.28 11.80
CA PHE A 68 11.23 -7.97 11.38
C PHE A 68 11.53 -6.86 12.38
N TYR A 69 11.61 -7.18 13.66
CA TYR A 69 12.00 -6.22 14.70
C TYR A 69 13.51 -5.97 14.72
N PHE A 70 14.33 -6.89 14.19
CA PHE A 70 15.79 -6.79 14.24
C PHE A 70 16.41 -6.12 13.00
N PHE A 71 15.70 -6.05 11.87
CA PHE A 71 16.13 -5.34 10.66
C PHE A 71 15.20 -4.16 10.29
N PRO A 72 15.01 -3.14 11.15
CA PRO A 72 14.39 -1.88 10.74
C PRO A 72 15.24 -1.11 9.70
N HIS A 73 16.50 -1.51 9.50
CA HIS A 73 17.45 -0.77 8.67
C HIS A 73 17.32 -1.01 7.16
N LEU A 74 16.56 -2.02 6.72
CA LEU A 74 16.41 -2.34 5.29
C LEU A 74 15.29 -1.55 4.60
N PHE A 75 14.38 -0.93 5.36
CA PHE A 75 13.27 -0.12 4.84
C PHE A 75 13.41 1.39 5.15
N SER A 76 14.55 1.81 5.71
CA SER A 76 14.81 3.20 6.12
C SER A 76 15.96 3.86 5.34
N LYS A 77 16.16 3.47 4.08
CA LYS A 77 16.92 4.27 3.10
C LYS A 77 16.20 4.33 1.78
#